data_AF-A0A1F6IDK2-F1
#
_entry.id   AF-A0A1F6IDK2-F1
#
_cell.length_a   1.000
_cell.length_b   1.000
_cell.length_c   1.000
_cell.angle_alpha   90.00
_cell.angle_beta   90.00
_cell.angle_gamma   90.00
#
_symmetry.space_group_name_H-M   'P 1'
#
loop_
_entity.id
_entity.type
_entity.pdbx_description
1 polymer ?
#
loop_
_entity_poly.entity_id
_entity_poly.type
_entity_poly.pdbx_seq_one_letter_code
_entity_poly.pdbx_strand_id
1 'polypeptide(L)'
;MTHSFFHYVLTIVFEIFKAVVGSSYWYVIGFVGFLIFRSKMSPFDLVIGLPLLIVGIGVAVNSLETVFLAIFSPKYNKGICRLCDKS
;
A
#
# COMPACT_ATOMS: atom_id res chain seq x y z
N MET A 1 18.42 16.97 -12.41
CA MET A 1 17.29 17.91 -12.63
C MET A 1 16.83 18.50 -11.32
N THR A 2 16.42 19.76 -11.28
CA THR A 2 15.85 20.41 -10.08
C THR A 2 14.45 19.85 -9.83
N HIS A 3 14.19 19.37 -8.61
CA HIS A 3 12.87 18.83 -8.26
C HIS A 3 11.87 19.98 -8.10
N SER A 4 11.01 20.18 -9.10
CA SER A 4 10.03 21.26 -9.11
C SER A 4 8.81 20.93 -8.23
N PHE A 5 8.02 21.94 -7.88
CA PHE A 5 6.73 21.75 -7.21
C PHE A 5 5.79 20.85 -8.02
N PHE A 6 5.83 20.93 -9.34
CA PHE A 6 5.04 20.07 -10.22
C PHE A 6 5.43 18.59 -10.06
N HIS A 7 6.73 18.28 -10.00
CA HIS A 7 7.20 16.90 -9.76
C HIS A 7 6.75 16.38 -8.40
N TYR A 8 6.72 17.25 -7.39
CA TYR A 8 6.27 16.91 -6.05
C TYR A 8 4.82 16.46 -6.02
N VAL A 9 3.93 17.29 -6.57
CA VAL A 9 2.49 17.01 -6.62
C VAL A 9 2.21 15.78 -7.48
N LEU A 10 2.85 15.66 -8.64
CA LEU A 10 2.66 14.52 -9.53
C LEU A 10 3.10 13.20 -8.87
N THR A 11 4.21 13.20 -8.13
CA THR A 11 4.70 12.03 -7.39
C THR A 11 3.71 11.61 -6.30
N ILE A 12 3.15 12.57 -5.56
CA ILE A 12 2.12 12.28 -4.54
C ILE A 12 0.88 11.65 -5.19
N VAL A 13 0.35 12.28 -6.24
CA VAL A 13 -0.85 11.77 -6.93
C VAL A 13 -0.62 10.37 -7.47
N PHE A 14 0.56 10.13 -8.05
CA PHE A 14 0.94 8.83 -8.57
C PHE A 14 1.03 7.76 -7.47
N GLU A 15 1.69 8.05 -6.34
CA GLU A 15 1.76 7.07 -5.24
C GLU A 15 0.41 6.84 -4.56
N ILE A 16 -0.46 7.86 -4.45
CA ILE A 16 -1.84 7.66 -3.99
C ILE A 16 -2.59 6.72 -4.95
N PHE A 17 -2.53 6.97 -6.26
CA PHE A 17 -3.20 6.13 -7.24
C PHE A 17 -2.69 4.69 -7.20
N LYS A 18 -1.37 4.52 -7.15
CA LYS A 18 -0.71 3.21 -7.04
C LYS A 18 -1.07 2.49 -5.73
N ALA A 19 -1.15 3.22 -4.61
CA ALA A 19 -1.60 2.66 -3.33
C ALA A 19 -3.05 2.18 -3.40
N VAL A 20 -3.95 2.97 -3.97
CA VAL A 20 -5.38 2.60 -4.12
C VAL A 20 -5.53 1.39 -5.04
N VAL A 21 -4.92 1.42 -6.24
CA VAL A 21 -5.00 0.31 -7.19
C VAL A 21 -4.33 -0.94 -6.62
N GLY A 22 -3.12 -0.80 -6.06
CA GLY A 22 -2.36 -1.91 -5.49
C GLY A 22 -3.04 -2.56 -4.29
N SER A 23 -3.63 -1.77 -3.39
CA SER A 23 -4.32 -2.29 -2.19
C SER A 23 -5.68 -2.93 -2.50
N SER A 24 -6.32 -2.58 -3.62
CA SER A 24 -7.65 -3.13 -3.97
C SER A 24 -7.68 -4.66 -4.03
N TYR A 25 -6.65 -5.29 -4.64
CA TYR A 25 -6.51 -6.75 -4.68
C TYR A 25 -6.32 -7.36 -3.28
N TRP A 26 -5.51 -6.71 -2.44
CA TRP A 26 -5.22 -7.18 -1.09
C TRP A 26 -6.42 -7.04 -0.14
N TYR A 27 -7.28 -6.05 -0.36
CA TYR A 27 -8.54 -5.96 0.38
C TYR A 27 -9.48 -7.12 0.07
N VAL A 28 -9.54 -7.59 -1.19
CA VAL A 28 -10.31 -8.78 -1.56
C VAL A 28 -9.76 -10.02 -0.85
N ILE A 29 -8.43 -10.21 -0.87
CA ILE A 29 -7.79 -11.32 -0.16
C ILE A 29 -8.05 -11.25 1.35
N GLY A 30 -7.84 -10.09 1.97
CA GLY A 30 -8.07 -9.89 3.39
C GLY A 30 -9.54 -10.13 3.78
N PHE A 31 -10.48 -9.74 2.91
CA PHE A 31 -11.91 -10.00 3.11
C PHE A 31 -12.23 -11.51 3.05
N VAL A 32 -11.67 -12.24 2.07
CA VAL A 32 -11.80 -13.70 2.01
C VAL A 32 -11.20 -14.35 3.27
N GLY A 33 -10.02 -13.92 3.70
CA GLY A 33 -9.39 -14.38 4.94
C GLY A 33 -10.26 -14.13 6.17
N PHE A 34 -10.92 -12.98 6.24
CA PHE A 34 -11.88 -12.66 7.30
C PHE A 34 -13.10 -13.57 7.28
N LEU A 35 -13.67 -13.87 6.10
CA LEU A 35 -14.80 -14.78 5.98
C LEU A 35 -14.43 -16.21 6.43
N ILE A 36 -13.26 -16.71 6.04
CA ILE A 36 -12.73 -18.01 6.47
C ILE A 36 -12.50 -18.02 7.98
N PHE A 37 -11.87 -16.97 8.54
CA PHE A 37 -11.66 -16.88 9.97
C PHE A 37 -12.98 -16.91 10.76
N ARG A 38 -14.04 -16.30 10.20
CA ARG A 38 -15.36 -16.23 10.84
C ARG A 38 -16.13 -17.56 10.76
N SER A 39 -15.86 -18.44 9.79
CA SER A 39 -16.62 -19.69 9.65
C SER A 39 -16.44 -20.64 10.83
N LYS A 40 -15.31 -20.56 11.58
CA LYS A 40 -15.02 -21.35 12.80
C LYS A 40 -15.32 -22.85 12.65
N MET A 41 -15.26 -23.39 11.44
CA MET A 41 -15.63 -24.77 11.15
C MET A 41 -14.48 -25.73 11.43
N SER A 42 -13.23 -25.25 11.35
CA SER A 42 -12.06 -26.08 11.64
C SER A 42 -10.87 -25.28 12.18
N PRO A 43 -9.92 -25.92 12.89
CA PRO A 43 -8.65 -25.30 13.26
C PRO A 43 -7.82 -24.83 12.05
N PHE A 44 -8.02 -25.43 10.87
CA PHE A 44 -7.35 -25.04 9.64
C PHE A 44 -7.80 -23.66 9.15
N ASP A 45 -9.04 -23.25 9.47
CA ASP A 45 -9.57 -21.92 9.16
C ASP A 45 -8.76 -20.82 9.85
N LEU A 46 -8.22 -21.10 11.05
CA LEU A 46 -7.36 -20.18 11.79
C LEU A 46 -5.97 -20.07 11.11
N VAL A 47 -5.41 -21.21 10.71
CA VAL A 47 -4.07 -21.30 10.10
C VAL A 47 -4.03 -20.62 8.73
N ILE A 48 -5.13 -20.65 7.97
CA ILE A 48 -5.21 -20.05 6.64
C ILE A 48 -5.80 -18.62 6.71
N GLY A 49 -6.88 -18.43 7.46
CA GLY A 49 -7.58 -17.16 7.55
C GLY A 49 -6.74 -16.06 8.19
N LEU A 50 -6.01 -16.36 9.28
CA LEU A 50 -5.25 -15.36 10.01
C LEU A 50 -4.08 -14.77 9.19
N PRO A 51 -3.21 -15.56 8.52
CA PRO A 51 -2.18 -15.00 7.63
C PRO A 51 -2.75 -14.14 6.51
N LEU A 52 -3.85 -14.56 5.87
CA LEU A 52 -4.48 -13.78 4.80
C LEU A 52 -4.99 -12.42 5.31
N LEU A 53 -5.54 -12.39 6.52
CA LEU A 53 -5.97 -11.18 7.21
C LEU A 53 -4.79 -10.26 7.54
N ILE A 54 -3.71 -10.82 8.10
CA ILE A 54 -2.50 -10.07 8.45
C ILE A 54 -1.86 -9.47 7.19
N VAL A 55 -1.76 -10.23 6.10
CA VAL A 55 -1.19 -9.74 4.84
C VAL A 55 -2.03 -8.59 4.27
N GLY A 56 -3.36 -8.73 4.25
CA GLY A 56 -4.25 -7.66 3.79
C GLY A 56 -4.08 -6.36 4.58
N ILE A 57 -4.02 -6.45 5.91
CA ILE A 57 -3.80 -5.29 6.79
C ILE A 57 -2.39 -4.72 6.61
N GLY A 58 -1.37 -5.57 6.59
CA GLY A 58 0.03 -5.15 6.45
C GLY A 58 0.28 -4.38 5.16
N VAL A 59 -0.32 -4.82 4.05
CA VAL A 59 -0.22 -4.10 2.77
C VAL A 59 -0.94 -2.75 2.83
N ALA A 60 -2.09 -2.66 3.48
CA ALA A 60 -2.80 -1.39 3.65
C ALA A 60 -1.98 -0.39 4.46
N VAL A 61 -1.40 -0.83 5.59
CA VAL A 61 -0.52 0.01 6.44
C VAL A 61 0.72 0.47 5.66
N ASN A 62 1.41 -0.45 4.98
CA ASN A 62 2.60 -0.12 4.19
C ASN A 62 2.30 0.87 3.05
N SER A 63 1.12 0.73 2.41
CA SER A 63 0.68 1.65 1.36
C SER A 63 0.39 3.05 1.91
N LEU A 64 -0.26 3.13 3.08
CA LEU A 64 -0.51 4.39 3.78
C LEU A 64 0.78 5.08 4.22
N GLU A 65 1.75 4.32 4.75
CA GLU A 65 3.06 4.83 5.13
C GLU A 65 3.80 5.42 3.92
N THR A 66 3.78 4.71 2.79
CA THR A 66 4.40 5.19 1.54
C THR A 66 3.80 6.52 1.08
N VAL A 67 2.47 6.64 1.11
CA VAL A 67 1.76 7.89 0.78
C VAL A 67 2.09 9.00 1.78
N PHE A 68 2.11 8.68 3.08
CA PHE A 68 2.45 9.63 4.13
C PHE A 68 3.87 10.18 3.95
N LEU A 69 4.85 9.31 3.71
CA LEU A 69 6.23 9.71 3.42
C LEU A 69 6.33 10.53 2.14
N ALA A 70 5.58 10.19 1.08
CA ALA A 70 5.56 10.97 -0.15
C ALA A 70 4.99 12.39 0.05
N ILE A 71 4.06 12.58 1.00
CA ILE A 71 3.43 13.88 1.29
C ILE A 71 4.27 14.74 2.26
N PHE A 72 4.83 14.13 3.31
CA PHE A 72 5.44 14.87 4.41
C PHE A 72 6.97 14.87 4.40
N SER A 73 7.61 13.99 3.62
CA SER A 73 9.07 13.92 3.51
C SER A 73 9.53 14.36 2.12
N PRO A 74 9.97 15.62 1.94
CA PRO A 74 10.51 16.09 0.68
C PRO A 74 11.71 15.29 0.19
N LYS A 75 12.53 14.78 1.12
CA LYS A 75 13.66 13.90 0.81
C LYS A 75 13.19 12.57 0.22
N TYR A 76 12.15 11.98 0.80
CA TYR A 76 11.56 10.74 0.31
C TYR A 76 10.92 10.94 -1.07
N ASN A 77 10.06 11.95 -1.21
CA ASN A 77 9.40 12.30 -2.47
C ASN A 77 10.41 12.49 -3.61
N LYS A 78 11.48 13.25 -3.37
CA LYS A 78 12.55 13.45 -4.36
C LYS A 78 13.26 12.14 -4.73
N GLY A 79 13.42 11.22 -3.79
CA GLY A 79 14.06 9.92 -4.02
C GLY A 79 13.23 8.94 -4.83
N ILE A 80 11.90 9.03 -4.75
CA ILE A 80 10.99 8.15 -5.51
C ILE A 80 10.44 8.80 -6.79
N CYS A 81 10.73 10.08 -7.02
CA CYS A 81 10.25 10.82 -8.18
C CYS A 81 10.92 10.30 -9.47
N ARG A 82 10.18 9.52 -10.27
CA ARG A 82 10.65 8.95 -11.55
C ARG A 82 11.14 9.98 -12.58
N LEU A 83 10.63 11.21 -12.51
CA LEU A 83 11.06 12.30 -13.40
C LEU A 83 12.40 12.90 -12.99
N CYS A 84 12.76 12.80 -11.70
CA CYS A 84 14.05 13.21 -11.17
C CYS A 84 15.07 12.06 -11.17
N ASP A 85 14.59 10.81 -11.23
CA ASP A 85 15.38 9.58 -11.32
C ASP A 85 15.87 9.24 -12.74
N LYS A 86 15.92 10.24 -13.64
CA LYS A 86 16.65 10.13 -14.90
C LYS A 86 18.13 10.31 -14.63
N SER A 87 18.78 9.17 -14.40
CA SER A 87 20.20 8.97 -14.72
C SER A 87 20.48 9.32 -16.18
#